data_AF-A0A4R2RNE0-F1
#
_entry.id   AF-A0A4R2RNE0-F1
#
_cell.length_a   1.000
_cell.length_b   1.000
_cell.length_c   1.000
_cell.angle_alpha   90.00
_cell.angle_beta   90.00
_cell.angle_gamma   90.00
#
_symmetry.space_group_name_H-M   'P 1'
#
loop_
_entity.id
_entity.type
_entity.pdbx_description
1 polymer ?
#
loop_
_entity_poly.entity_id
_entity_poly.type
_entity_poly.pdbx_seq_one_letter_code
_entity_poly.pdbx_strand_id
1 'polypeptide(L)'
;MAASGPRRRHLGGNSVKPKHVLVACLVAGLAVIPAPRAVAQNDRVVIIGGPKAREIARERLKDRNKTVVVRPATPVIAPEVVAVNREIQAALNHFGFSAGVVDGVIGQNTRNAISQYQAFMGYPITGVLSPYEQDFLVTSYHRALAGGAVTAQVAASSPMGMRGLLKTYQQELAAGGLGTVAATPQAAQVAPPAPAPAVAVPAAPAVAAPVAPVAPTLAIPNFMVQGTGPSLTSHCASVTMRTNAGGGMTVLADMTDPAFALNEQFCLARGQAVAQGQDLARKVAGLSPDQVAAQCDGLGPLLADHVAGLSVQSPDAVLQGVNAFVQNSGMPPGQLAGTAKICLSVGYDRESMDVAIGSALLMVALGERVYAELVGHHLGQGFGVTPRPDLALGWYDIALGALETGAIPVFAPDQPERSALIRAAANQLVGRGGAGASQGIAQPTGVPNFGIPN
;
A
#
# COMPACT_ATOMS: atom_id res chain seq x y z
N MET A 1 56.46 -22.47 -40.42
CA MET A 1 55.84 -22.92 -41.69
C MET A 1 54.62 -22.03 -41.90
N ALA A 2 54.66 -20.97 -42.72
CA ALA A 2 54.64 -20.98 -44.20
C ALA A 2 53.45 -21.82 -44.72
N ALA A 3 52.56 -21.39 -45.61
CA ALA A 3 52.41 -20.18 -46.40
C ALA A 3 51.04 -20.24 -47.12
N SER A 4 50.59 -19.10 -47.65
CA SER A 4 49.97 -18.91 -48.96
C SER A 4 48.95 -19.93 -49.53
N GLY A 5 47.74 -19.42 -49.75
CA GLY A 5 47.31 -19.12 -51.13
C GLY A 5 46.48 -20.17 -51.91
N PRO A 6 45.97 -19.78 -53.10
CA PRO A 6 44.54 -19.88 -53.45
C PRO A 6 44.28 -20.76 -54.69
N ARG A 7 43.01 -20.95 -55.10
CA ARG A 7 42.70 -21.20 -56.52
C ARG A 7 41.28 -20.81 -56.96
N ARG A 8 41.27 -20.13 -58.11
CA ARG A 8 40.16 -19.55 -58.86
C ARG A 8 39.56 -20.55 -59.86
N ARG A 9 38.25 -20.34 -60.16
CA ARG A 9 37.55 -20.27 -61.47
C ARG A 9 37.92 -21.22 -62.62
N HIS A 10 36.90 -21.85 -63.22
CA HIS A 10 36.53 -21.80 -64.67
C HIS A 10 35.17 -22.55 -64.83
N LEU A 11 34.08 -21.94 -65.33
CA LEU A 11 33.66 -21.57 -66.71
C LEU A 11 33.24 -22.74 -67.61
N GLY A 12 32.07 -22.56 -68.25
CA GLY A 12 31.54 -23.29 -69.41
C GLY A 12 30.10 -23.76 -69.18
N GLY A 13 29.04 -23.37 -69.89
CA GLY A 13 28.90 -22.67 -71.16
C GLY A 13 28.21 -23.55 -72.21
N ASN A 14 27.03 -23.11 -72.71
CA ASN A 14 26.23 -23.53 -73.89
C ASN A 14 24.90 -24.25 -73.56
N SER A 15 23.72 -23.62 -73.76
CA SER A 15 22.96 -23.38 -75.02
C SER A 15 22.63 -24.70 -75.74
N VAL A 16 21.37 -25.08 -76.04
CA VAL A 16 20.40 -24.45 -76.97
C VAL A 16 18.95 -24.95 -76.68
N LYS A 17 17.94 -24.09 -76.90
CA LYS A 17 16.46 -24.25 -76.79
C LYS A 17 15.85 -25.02 -78.00
N PRO A 18 14.53 -25.00 -78.30
CA PRO A 18 13.27 -25.07 -77.51
C PRO A 18 12.31 -26.17 -78.05
N LYS A 19 11.15 -26.38 -77.41
CA LYS A 19 9.82 -26.38 -78.06
C LYS A 19 8.70 -26.42 -77.01
N HIS A 20 7.63 -25.72 -77.35
CA HIS A 20 6.54 -25.21 -76.53
C HIS A 20 5.56 -26.28 -76.06
N VAL A 21 5.10 -26.21 -74.80
CA VAL A 21 3.69 -26.43 -74.43
C VAL A 21 3.34 -25.52 -73.25
N LEU A 22 2.28 -24.75 -73.43
CA LEU A 22 1.69 -23.75 -72.56
C LEU A 22 0.55 -24.42 -71.77
N VAL A 23 0.61 -24.45 -70.43
CA VAL A 23 -0.58 -24.60 -69.57
C VAL A 23 -0.39 -23.75 -68.32
N ALA A 24 -1.33 -22.81 -68.15
CA ALA A 24 -1.40 -21.83 -67.08
C ALA A 24 -2.18 -22.37 -65.88
N CYS A 25 -1.72 -22.08 -64.66
CA CYS A 25 -2.52 -21.95 -63.44
C CYS A 25 -1.61 -21.35 -62.34
N LEU A 26 -1.68 -20.03 -62.12
CA LEU A 26 -1.03 -19.36 -60.98
C LEU A 26 -2.11 -18.66 -60.14
N VAL A 27 -2.33 -19.16 -58.93
CA VAL A 27 -3.15 -18.52 -57.88
C VAL A 27 -2.20 -17.65 -57.06
N ALA A 28 -2.40 -16.33 -57.09
CA ALA A 28 -1.69 -15.38 -56.23
C ALA A 28 -2.66 -14.84 -55.17
N GLY A 29 -2.48 -15.25 -53.92
CA GLY A 29 -3.16 -14.67 -52.76
C GLY A 29 -2.42 -13.41 -52.29
N LEU A 30 -3.07 -12.24 -52.39
CA LEU A 30 -2.65 -11.03 -51.70
C LEU A 30 -3.09 -11.09 -50.23
N ALA A 31 -2.14 -11.04 -49.31
CA ALA A 31 -2.41 -10.74 -47.90
C ALA A 31 -2.53 -9.22 -47.72
N VAL A 32 -3.69 -8.76 -47.27
CA VAL A 32 -3.98 -7.38 -46.89
C VAL A 32 -3.68 -7.21 -45.40
N ILE A 33 -2.78 -6.29 -45.04
CA ILE A 33 -2.59 -5.81 -43.67
C ILE A 33 -3.38 -4.51 -43.53
N PRO A 34 -4.30 -4.33 -42.55
CA PRO A 34 -4.94 -3.05 -42.33
C PRO A 34 -4.02 -2.12 -41.53
N ALA A 35 -3.77 -0.91 -42.05
CA ALA A 35 -3.21 0.19 -41.28
C ALA A 35 -4.28 0.80 -40.35
N PRO A 36 -3.91 1.32 -39.16
CA PRO A 36 -4.88 1.92 -38.25
C PRO A 36 -5.47 3.20 -38.84
N ARG A 37 -6.80 3.35 -38.70
CA ARG A 37 -7.56 4.52 -39.11
C ARG A 37 -7.33 5.66 -38.09
N ALA A 38 -6.78 6.77 -38.56
CA ALA A 38 -6.89 8.05 -37.88
C ALA A 38 -8.35 8.54 -38.00
N VAL A 39 -9.02 8.72 -36.85
CA VAL A 39 -10.33 9.37 -36.78
C VAL A 39 -10.09 10.88 -36.83
N ALA A 40 -10.35 11.49 -37.98
CA ALA A 40 -10.43 12.93 -38.13
C ALA A 40 -11.90 13.35 -38.14
N GLN A 41 -12.21 14.24 -37.21
CA GLN A 41 -13.51 14.85 -36.95
C GLN A 41 -13.99 15.65 -38.16
N ASN A 42 -15.26 15.46 -38.55
CA ASN A 42 -15.90 16.11 -39.69
C ASN A 42 -15.90 17.64 -39.54
N ASP A 43 -15.24 18.33 -40.45
CA ASP A 43 -15.68 19.64 -40.88
C ASP A 43 -15.53 19.80 -42.40
N ARG A 44 -16.57 20.35 -43.03
CA ARG A 44 -16.86 20.27 -44.46
C ARG A 44 -15.99 21.23 -45.27
N VAL A 45 -15.33 20.77 -46.34
CA VAL A 45 -15.12 21.59 -47.55
C VAL A 45 -15.18 20.71 -48.80
N VAL A 46 -16.23 20.89 -49.59
CA VAL A 46 -16.28 20.44 -50.99
C VAL A 46 -15.56 21.50 -51.82
N ILE A 47 -14.38 21.17 -52.37
CA ILE A 47 -13.73 21.99 -53.40
C ILE A 47 -13.92 21.29 -54.74
N ILE A 48 -14.84 21.83 -55.54
CA ILE A 48 -14.93 21.59 -56.98
C ILE A 48 -13.85 22.47 -57.62
N GLY A 49 -12.81 21.87 -58.22
CA GLY A 49 -11.72 22.62 -58.84
C GLY A 49 -11.02 21.83 -59.94
N GLY A 50 -11.16 22.30 -61.18
CA GLY A 50 -10.71 21.64 -62.41
C GLY A 50 -9.18 21.69 -62.70
N PRO A 51 -8.78 21.40 -63.94
CA PRO A 51 -7.45 20.86 -64.27
C PRO A 51 -6.37 21.94 -64.44
N LYS A 52 -5.91 22.54 -63.33
CA LYS A 52 -4.66 23.34 -63.29
C LYS A 52 -3.79 23.08 -62.04
N ALA A 53 -3.90 21.90 -61.43
CA ALA A 53 -3.11 21.51 -60.25
C ALA A 53 -1.76 20.83 -60.60
N ARG A 54 -1.01 21.33 -61.59
CA ARG A 54 0.31 20.76 -61.97
C ARG A 54 1.50 21.71 -61.82
N GLU A 55 1.28 22.98 -61.49
CA GLU A 55 2.36 23.96 -61.28
C GLU A 55 2.79 24.07 -59.81
N ILE A 56 1.85 24.00 -58.85
CA ILE A 56 2.11 24.24 -57.41
C ILE A 56 2.87 23.07 -56.74
N ALA A 57 2.89 21.89 -57.37
CA ALA A 57 3.61 20.72 -56.86
C ALA A 57 5.14 20.81 -57.08
N ARG A 58 5.63 21.71 -57.94
CA ARG A 58 7.07 21.79 -58.27
C ARG A 58 7.89 22.67 -57.32
N GLU A 59 7.28 23.57 -56.56
CA GLU A 59 8.02 24.38 -55.58
C GLU A 59 8.22 23.67 -54.23
N ARG A 60 7.29 22.80 -53.80
CA ARG A 60 7.42 22.07 -52.51
C ARG A 60 8.51 21.00 -52.47
N LEU A 61 9.14 20.66 -53.59
CA LEU A 61 10.23 19.68 -53.63
C LEU A 61 11.61 20.32 -53.44
N LYS A 62 11.73 21.66 -53.56
CA LYS A 62 13.03 22.36 -53.47
C LYS A 62 13.46 22.69 -52.03
N ASP A 63 12.52 22.69 -51.09
CA ASP A 63 12.79 22.93 -49.65
C ASP A 63 13.16 21.68 -48.85
N ARG A 64 13.15 20.49 -49.48
CA ARG A 64 13.39 19.20 -48.80
C ARG A 64 14.86 18.92 -48.43
N ASN A 65 15.78 19.88 -48.63
CA ASN A 65 17.20 19.70 -48.35
C ASN A 65 17.74 20.57 -47.20
N LYS A 66 16.89 21.17 -46.37
CA LYS A 66 17.32 21.71 -45.08
C LYS A 66 17.44 20.56 -44.07
N THR A 67 18.66 20.10 -43.83
CA THR A 67 18.99 19.23 -42.70
C THR A 67 18.63 19.97 -41.41
N VAL A 68 17.47 19.68 -40.84
CA VAL A 68 17.10 20.13 -39.51
C VAL A 68 17.92 19.30 -38.52
N VAL A 69 18.93 19.93 -37.90
CA VAL A 69 19.62 19.35 -36.76
C VAL A 69 18.63 19.36 -35.59
N VAL A 70 17.91 18.26 -35.40
CA VAL A 70 17.10 18.04 -34.21
C VAL A 70 18.08 17.81 -33.06
N ARG A 71 18.29 18.83 -32.22
CA ARG A 71 18.94 18.65 -30.92
C ARG A 71 18.05 17.70 -30.11
N PRO A 72 18.57 16.56 -29.61
CA PRO A 72 17.78 15.71 -28.73
C PRO A 72 17.42 16.51 -27.48
N ALA A 73 16.13 16.54 -27.14
CA ALA A 73 15.68 17.07 -25.86
C ALA A 73 16.31 16.23 -24.76
N THR A 74 16.99 16.88 -23.80
CA THR A 74 17.47 16.23 -22.59
C THR A 74 16.29 15.53 -21.90
N PRO A 75 16.42 14.26 -21.49
CA PRO A 75 15.34 13.57 -20.79
C PRO A 75 15.08 14.30 -19.46
N VAL A 76 13.94 14.97 -19.37
CA VAL A 76 13.47 15.56 -18.13
C VAL A 76 12.97 14.39 -17.28
N ILE A 77 13.71 14.08 -16.21
CA ILE A 77 13.31 13.07 -15.23
C ILE A 77 11.99 13.55 -14.60
N ALA A 78 10.97 12.69 -14.56
CA ALA A 78 9.68 13.01 -13.95
C ALA A 78 9.87 13.40 -12.46
N PRO A 79 9.13 14.39 -11.93
CA PRO A 79 9.27 14.86 -10.55
C PRO A 79 9.13 13.74 -9.49
N GLU A 80 8.30 12.74 -9.78
CA GLU A 80 8.10 11.55 -8.95
C GLU A 80 9.38 10.71 -8.82
N VAL A 81 10.05 10.44 -9.94
CA VAL A 81 11.31 9.67 -9.95
C VAL A 81 12.41 10.42 -9.18
N VAL A 82 12.41 11.76 -9.22
CA VAL A 82 13.33 12.58 -8.42
C VAL A 82 13.04 12.41 -6.93
N ALA A 83 11.78 12.35 -6.51
CA ALA A 83 11.40 12.14 -5.11
C ALA A 83 11.88 10.77 -4.59
N VAL A 84 11.62 9.70 -5.37
CA VAL A 84 12.09 8.33 -5.05
C VAL A 84 13.62 8.28 -4.96
N ASN A 85 14.32 8.91 -5.90
CA ASN A 85 15.78 8.94 -5.89
C ASN A 85 16.35 9.69 -4.67
N ARG A 86 15.67 10.76 -4.21
CA ARG A 86 16.07 11.48 -2.99
C ARG A 86 15.94 10.59 -1.77
N GLU A 87 14.86 9.80 -1.71
CA GLU A 87 14.64 8.86 -0.62
C GLU A 87 15.73 7.78 -0.58
N ILE A 88 16.08 7.21 -1.74
CA ILE A 88 17.20 6.26 -1.85
C ILE A 88 18.51 6.90 -1.37
N GLN A 89 18.83 8.11 -1.83
CA GLN A 89 20.05 8.82 -1.44
C GLN A 89 20.06 9.13 0.07
N ALA A 90 18.93 9.51 0.66
CA ALA A 90 18.78 9.76 2.08
C ALA A 90 18.99 8.48 2.90
N ALA A 91 18.36 7.37 2.48
CA ALA A 91 18.50 6.06 3.12
C ALA A 91 19.95 5.55 3.07
N LEU A 92 20.59 5.61 1.91
CA LEU A 92 22.00 5.24 1.75
C LEU A 92 22.90 6.04 2.70
N ASN A 93 22.75 7.37 2.69
CA ASN A 93 23.53 8.25 3.57
C ASN A 93 23.27 7.97 5.06
N HIS A 94 22.03 7.70 5.44
CA HIS A 94 21.65 7.40 6.82
C HIS A 94 22.34 6.14 7.36
N PHE A 95 22.43 5.09 6.55
CA PHE A 95 23.15 3.87 6.90
C PHE A 95 24.68 4.00 6.73
N GLY A 96 25.17 5.16 6.29
CA GLY A 96 26.59 5.44 6.16
C GLY A 96 27.21 4.91 4.86
N PHE A 97 26.40 4.71 3.81
CA PHE A 97 26.86 4.55 2.44
C PHE A 97 26.80 5.93 1.76
N SER A 98 27.97 6.52 1.46
CA SER A 98 28.05 7.91 1.01
C SER A 98 27.54 8.10 -0.43
N ALA A 99 26.24 8.43 -0.57
CA ALA A 99 25.59 8.66 -1.85
C ALA A 99 25.79 10.09 -2.40
N GLY A 100 26.35 10.99 -1.58
CA GLY A 100 26.51 12.41 -1.90
C GLY A 100 25.33 13.25 -1.45
N VAL A 101 25.11 14.39 -2.12
CA VAL A 101 23.98 15.28 -1.83
C VAL A 101 22.66 14.60 -2.21
N VAL A 102 21.61 14.82 -1.41
CA VAL A 102 20.26 14.32 -1.68
C VAL A 102 19.56 15.24 -2.68
N ASP A 103 19.81 15.05 -3.97
CA ASP A 103 19.31 15.88 -5.08
C ASP A 103 18.24 15.17 -5.93
N GLY A 104 18.15 13.85 -5.85
CA GLY A 104 17.26 12.99 -6.64
C GLY A 104 17.82 12.59 -8.00
N VAL A 105 19.11 12.84 -8.24
CA VAL A 105 19.82 12.44 -9.47
C VAL A 105 20.77 11.29 -9.15
N ILE A 106 20.51 10.11 -9.70
CA ILE A 106 21.37 8.93 -9.50
C ILE A 106 22.67 9.10 -10.29
N GLY A 107 23.66 9.71 -9.63
CA GLY A 107 25.02 9.92 -10.13
C GLY A 107 26.00 8.80 -9.76
N GLN A 108 27.28 9.03 -10.02
CA GLN A 108 28.33 8.05 -9.73
C GLN A 108 28.46 7.75 -8.24
N ASN A 109 28.33 8.78 -7.38
CA ASN A 109 28.41 8.61 -5.92
C ASN A 109 27.28 7.72 -5.41
N THR A 110 26.06 7.94 -5.89
CA THR A 110 24.90 7.11 -5.54
C THR A 110 25.08 5.67 -6.03
N ARG A 111 25.56 5.46 -7.27
CA ARG A 111 25.88 4.10 -7.78
C ARG A 111 26.97 3.40 -6.96
N ASN A 112 28.02 4.11 -6.58
CA ASN A 112 29.07 3.57 -5.71
C ASN A 112 28.52 3.21 -4.33
N ALA A 113 27.66 4.04 -3.74
CA ALA A 113 27.00 3.76 -2.47
C ALA A 113 26.08 2.53 -2.56
N ILE A 114 25.35 2.37 -3.68
CA ILE A 114 24.55 1.17 -3.96
C ILE A 114 25.45 -0.06 -4.01
N SER A 115 26.57 -0.02 -4.72
CA SER A 115 27.52 -1.14 -4.77
C SER A 115 28.07 -1.51 -3.39
N GLN A 116 28.36 -0.52 -2.54
CA GLN A 116 28.80 -0.77 -1.16
C GLN A 116 27.70 -1.38 -0.30
N TYR A 117 26.47 -0.90 -0.45
CA TYR A 117 25.30 -1.45 0.21
C TYR A 117 25.07 -2.91 -0.21
N GLN A 118 25.12 -3.21 -1.51
CA GLN A 118 24.99 -4.56 -2.05
C GLN A 118 26.08 -5.49 -1.51
N ALA A 119 27.34 -5.04 -1.53
CA ALA A 119 28.46 -5.80 -0.98
C ALA A 119 28.28 -6.08 0.52
N PHE A 120 27.82 -5.08 1.29
CA PHE A 120 27.55 -5.23 2.72
C PHE A 120 26.41 -6.22 2.98
N MET A 121 25.34 -6.15 2.19
CA MET A 121 24.18 -7.01 2.34
C MET A 121 24.36 -8.41 1.76
N GLY A 122 25.43 -8.64 0.98
CA GLY A 122 25.70 -9.92 0.31
C GLY A 122 24.89 -10.11 -0.98
N TYR A 123 24.41 -9.01 -1.58
CA TYR A 123 23.71 -9.00 -2.87
C TYR A 123 24.71 -8.95 -4.04
N PRO A 124 24.27 -9.29 -5.27
CA PRO A 124 25.07 -9.03 -6.47
C PRO A 124 25.44 -7.54 -6.58
N ILE A 125 26.73 -7.24 -6.75
CA ILE A 125 27.24 -5.86 -6.80
C ILE A 125 27.06 -5.30 -8.22
N THR A 126 25.83 -4.92 -8.55
CA THR A 126 25.46 -4.37 -9.86
C THR A 126 25.57 -2.85 -9.92
N GLY A 127 25.57 -2.17 -8.76
CA GLY A 127 25.50 -0.71 -8.67
C GLY A 127 24.13 -0.12 -9.04
N VAL A 128 23.12 -0.98 -9.21
CA VAL A 128 21.72 -0.62 -9.48
C VAL A 128 20.84 -1.42 -8.53
N LEU A 129 19.96 -0.75 -7.78
CA LEU A 129 19.07 -1.42 -6.85
C LEU A 129 18.01 -2.21 -7.61
N SER A 130 17.83 -3.48 -7.23
CA SER A 130 16.61 -4.22 -7.58
C SER A 130 15.41 -3.66 -6.79
N PRO A 131 14.16 -3.91 -7.22
CA PRO A 131 12.98 -3.47 -6.47
C PRO A 131 12.98 -3.96 -5.01
N TYR A 132 13.42 -5.20 -4.79
CA TYR A 132 13.56 -5.77 -3.45
C TYR A 132 14.63 -5.06 -2.61
N GLU A 133 15.80 -4.79 -3.18
CA GLU A 133 16.89 -4.09 -2.49
C GLU A 133 16.49 -2.66 -2.12
N GLN A 134 15.79 -1.98 -3.03
CA GLN A 134 15.23 -0.65 -2.80
C GLN A 134 14.21 -0.67 -1.68
N ASP A 135 13.21 -1.55 -1.74
CA ASP A 135 12.16 -1.68 -0.73
C ASP A 135 12.76 -1.98 0.66
N PHE A 136 13.67 -2.95 0.74
CA PHE A 136 14.34 -3.28 1.98
C PHE A 136 15.13 -2.10 2.56
N LEU A 137 15.89 -1.39 1.72
CA LEU A 137 16.69 -0.24 2.13
C LEU A 137 15.82 0.91 2.64
N VAL A 138 14.74 1.24 1.92
CA VAL A 138 13.82 2.33 2.26
C VAL A 138 12.99 1.97 3.50
N THR A 139 12.45 0.76 3.57
CA THR A 139 11.71 0.27 4.74
C THR A 139 12.59 0.24 5.99
N SER A 140 13.85 -0.22 5.85
CA SER A 140 14.82 -0.17 6.94
C SER A 140 15.09 1.26 7.40
N TYR A 141 15.18 2.21 6.47
CA TYR A 141 15.40 3.62 6.79
C TYR A 141 14.23 4.20 7.59
N HIS A 142 12.99 3.97 7.16
CA HIS A 142 11.80 4.39 7.90
C HIS A 142 11.72 3.76 9.28
N ARG A 143 12.06 2.47 9.40
CA ARG A 143 12.14 1.79 10.69
C ARG A 143 13.21 2.39 11.60
N ALA A 144 14.38 2.70 11.06
CA ALA A 144 15.46 3.32 11.80
C ALA A 144 15.06 4.70 12.35
N LEU A 145 14.38 5.52 11.53
CA LEU A 145 13.82 6.80 11.95
C LEU A 145 12.73 6.65 13.02
N ALA A 146 11.82 5.70 12.84
CA ALA A 146 10.72 5.45 13.77
C ALA A 146 11.21 4.93 15.14
N GLY A 147 12.28 4.13 15.16
CA GLY A 147 12.83 3.58 16.41
C GLY A 147 13.60 4.61 17.27
N GLY A 148 13.87 5.82 16.77
CA GLY A 148 14.40 6.94 17.55
C GLY A 148 15.62 6.59 18.43
N ALA A 149 15.53 6.85 19.74
CA ALA A 149 16.62 6.61 20.68
C ALA A 149 16.99 5.12 20.80
N VAL A 150 16.04 4.20 20.59
CA VAL A 150 16.30 2.75 20.63
C VAL A 150 17.18 2.34 19.45
N THR A 151 16.87 2.81 18.24
CA THR A 151 17.72 2.60 17.07
C THR A 151 19.13 3.15 17.29
N ALA A 152 19.24 4.36 17.84
CA ALA A 152 20.53 4.98 18.13
C ALA A 152 21.36 4.16 19.14
N GLN A 153 20.72 3.58 20.16
CA GLN A 153 21.38 2.72 21.14
C GLN A 153 21.84 1.40 20.52
N VAL A 154 21.00 0.76 19.71
CA VAL A 154 21.35 -0.49 19.00
C VAL A 154 22.50 -0.25 18.04
N ALA A 155 22.46 0.84 17.28
CA ALA A 155 23.54 1.24 16.39
C ALA A 155 24.84 1.54 17.15
N ALA A 156 24.78 2.22 18.30
CA ALA A 156 25.94 2.50 19.15
C ALA A 156 26.56 1.22 19.74
N SER A 157 25.74 0.20 20.01
CA SER A 157 26.20 -1.11 20.48
C SER A 157 26.70 -2.04 19.37
N SER A 158 26.40 -1.72 18.10
CA SER A 158 26.80 -2.53 16.95
C SER A 158 28.22 -2.18 16.51
N PRO A 159 29.12 -3.16 16.31
CA PRO A 159 30.47 -2.92 15.78
C PRO A 159 30.46 -2.24 14.40
N MET A 160 29.35 -2.36 13.67
CA MET A 160 29.17 -1.80 12.33
C MET A 160 28.36 -0.49 12.34
N GLY A 161 28.01 0.07 13.50
CA GLY A 161 27.24 1.31 13.59
C GLY A 161 25.87 1.20 12.91
N MET A 162 25.43 2.28 12.25
CA MET A 162 24.12 2.36 11.60
C MET A 162 23.92 1.31 10.49
N ARG A 163 24.93 1.01 9.66
CA ARG A 163 24.80 -0.05 8.64
C ARG A 163 24.55 -1.43 9.26
N GLY A 164 25.00 -1.67 10.48
CA GLY A 164 24.75 -2.93 11.21
C GLY A 164 23.27 -3.24 11.38
N LEU A 165 22.44 -2.20 11.51
CA LEU A 165 20.99 -2.34 11.64
C LEU A 165 20.36 -3.05 10.45
N LEU A 166 20.89 -2.85 9.24
CA LEU A 166 20.37 -3.51 8.04
C LEU A 166 20.50 -5.04 8.14
N LYS A 167 21.57 -5.55 8.74
CA LYS A 167 21.70 -7.00 8.98
C LYS A 167 20.78 -7.50 10.07
N THR A 168 20.61 -6.72 11.14
CA THR A 168 19.64 -7.04 12.20
C THR A 168 18.22 -7.12 11.64
N TYR A 169 17.79 -6.12 10.88
CA TYR A 169 16.47 -6.11 10.27
C TYR A 169 16.29 -7.25 9.25
N GLN A 170 17.31 -7.55 8.46
CA GLN A 170 17.28 -8.70 7.54
C GLN A 170 17.11 -10.04 8.28
N GLN A 171 17.80 -10.22 9.41
CA GLN A 171 17.68 -11.42 10.23
C GLN A 171 16.31 -11.56 10.87
N GLU A 172 15.73 -10.46 11.37
CA GLU A 172 14.37 -10.45 11.95
C GLU A 172 13.30 -10.78 10.90
N LEU A 173 13.46 -10.26 9.68
CA LEU A 173 12.61 -10.61 8.53
C LEU A 173 12.73 -12.10 8.18
N ALA A 174 13.95 -12.67 8.21
CA ALA A 174 14.18 -14.09 7.97
C ALA A 174 13.67 -14.99 9.11
N ALA A 175 13.60 -14.48 10.34
CA ALA A 175 13.14 -15.21 11.52
C ALA A 175 11.61 -15.20 11.73
N GLY A 176 10.83 -14.70 10.77
CA GLY A 176 9.37 -14.72 10.84
C GLY A 176 8.74 -13.61 11.69
N GLY A 177 9.48 -12.51 11.94
CA GLY A 177 8.87 -11.24 12.35
C GLY A 177 8.25 -11.21 13.76
N LEU A 178 9.04 -11.50 14.80
CA LEU A 178 8.85 -10.94 16.14
C LEU A 178 10.22 -10.46 16.64
N GLY A 179 10.46 -9.16 16.54
CA GLY A 179 11.75 -8.56 16.83
C GLY A 179 11.65 -7.07 17.13
N THR A 180 10.82 -6.70 18.11
CA THR A 180 11.21 -5.58 18.95
C THR A 180 12.41 -6.06 19.75
N VAL A 181 13.59 -5.49 19.51
CA VAL A 181 14.74 -5.64 20.40
C VAL A 181 14.35 -5.12 21.79
N ALA A 182 13.75 -5.99 22.59
CA ALA A 182 13.70 -5.85 24.02
C ALA A 182 15.14 -6.03 24.51
N ALA A 183 15.88 -4.94 24.59
CA ALA A 183 17.13 -4.90 25.33
C ALA A 183 16.77 -5.13 26.80
N THR A 184 16.92 -6.37 27.28
CA THR A 184 17.07 -6.62 28.71
C THR A 184 18.43 -6.04 29.14
N PRO A 185 18.48 -5.04 30.03
CA PRO A 185 19.74 -4.70 30.67
C PRO A 185 20.03 -5.80 31.69
N GLN A 186 20.89 -6.74 31.32
CA GLN A 186 21.51 -7.64 32.28
C GLN A 186 22.56 -6.84 33.06
N ALA A 187 22.09 -6.02 33.99
CA ALA A 187 22.93 -5.35 34.96
C ALA A 187 23.53 -6.41 35.89
N ALA A 188 24.86 -6.51 35.87
CA ALA A 188 25.62 -7.26 36.85
C ALA A 188 25.21 -6.79 38.27
N GLN A 189 24.70 -7.72 39.07
CA GLN A 189 24.31 -7.46 40.45
C GLN A 189 25.57 -7.20 41.29
N VAL A 190 25.82 -5.93 41.62
CA VAL A 190 26.66 -5.58 42.76
C VAL A 190 25.74 -5.55 43.99
N ALA A 191 26.00 -6.43 44.94
CA ALA A 191 25.24 -6.56 46.17
C ALA A 191 25.32 -5.27 47.03
N PRO A 192 24.20 -4.77 47.58
CA PRO A 192 24.24 -3.70 48.57
C PRO A 192 24.61 -4.23 49.97
N PRO A 193 25.35 -3.46 50.80
CA PRO A 193 25.70 -3.85 52.15
C PRO A 193 24.50 -3.73 53.12
N ALA A 194 24.52 -4.57 54.15
CA ALA A 194 23.45 -4.71 55.16
C ALA A 194 23.18 -3.42 55.96
N PRO A 195 21.92 -3.13 56.35
CA PRO A 195 21.59 -1.96 57.16
C PRO A 195 21.79 -2.21 58.67
N ALA A 196 22.31 -1.19 59.36
CA ALA A 196 22.42 -1.10 60.82
C ALA A 196 21.05 -0.81 61.49
N PRO A 197 20.88 -1.09 62.80
CA PRO A 197 19.57 -1.00 63.46
C PRO A 197 19.20 0.44 63.85
N ALA A 198 17.95 0.82 63.57
CA ALA A 198 17.36 2.11 63.93
C ALA A 198 16.68 2.08 65.31
N VAL A 199 16.78 3.21 66.01
CA VAL A 199 16.28 3.48 67.36
C VAL A 199 14.77 3.73 67.35
N ALA A 200 14.06 3.24 68.36
CA ALA A 200 12.62 3.36 68.55
C ALA A 200 12.19 4.76 69.05
N VAL A 201 11.03 5.24 68.57
CA VAL A 201 10.30 6.41 69.07
C VAL A 201 8.83 5.99 69.33
N PRO A 202 8.18 6.40 70.43
CA PRO A 202 6.89 5.86 70.85
C PRO A 202 5.67 6.54 70.19
N ALA A 203 4.56 5.81 70.23
CA ALA A 203 3.29 6.02 69.54
C ALA A 203 2.41 7.18 70.06
N ALA A 204 1.60 7.74 69.17
CA ALA A 204 0.44 8.60 69.43
C ALA A 204 -0.74 8.20 68.49
N PRO A 205 -2.01 8.54 68.81
CA PRO A 205 -3.15 7.62 68.67
C PRO A 205 -3.86 7.63 67.32
N ALA A 206 -4.57 6.52 67.09
CA ALA A 206 -5.25 6.12 65.86
C ALA A 206 -6.35 7.10 65.40
N VAL A 207 -6.27 7.47 64.13
CA VAL A 207 -7.36 8.07 63.34
C VAL A 207 -7.62 7.13 62.15
N ALA A 208 -8.90 6.95 61.83
CA ALA A 208 -9.45 5.95 60.92
C ALA A 208 -8.66 5.75 59.61
N ALA A 209 -8.45 4.47 59.27
CA ALA A 209 -7.75 4.02 58.08
C ALA A 209 -8.49 4.41 56.78
N PRO A 210 -7.82 5.01 55.79
CA PRO A 210 -8.25 4.87 54.40
C PRO A 210 -7.89 3.46 53.94
N VAL A 211 -8.83 2.81 53.23
CA VAL A 211 -8.64 1.50 52.62
C VAL A 211 -7.42 1.56 51.70
N ALA A 212 -6.43 0.70 51.98
CA ALA A 212 -5.21 0.61 51.19
C ALA A 212 -5.53 0.17 49.75
N PRO A 213 -4.84 0.70 48.72
CA PRO A 213 -4.94 0.16 47.37
C PRO A 213 -4.41 -1.27 47.37
N VAL A 214 -5.20 -2.18 46.81
CA VAL A 214 -4.83 -3.57 46.58
C VAL A 214 -3.57 -3.58 45.73
N ALA A 215 -2.48 -4.13 46.27
CA ALA A 215 -1.25 -4.38 45.51
C ALA A 215 -1.57 -5.27 44.31
N PRO A 216 -1.04 -5.00 43.11
CA PRO A 216 -1.24 -5.88 41.97
C PRO A 216 -0.63 -7.23 42.33
N THR A 217 -1.49 -8.25 42.40
CA THR A 217 -1.03 -9.63 42.44
C THR A 217 -0.16 -9.86 41.21
N LEU A 218 0.97 -10.52 41.40
CA LEU A 218 1.82 -11.03 40.33
C LEU A 218 0.98 -12.01 39.50
N ALA A 219 0.25 -11.48 38.52
CA ALA A 219 -0.41 -12.26 37.52
C ALA A 219 0.69 -12.85 36.63
N ILE A 220 0.81 -14.18 36.64
CA ILE A 220 1.51 -14.90 35.58
C ILE A 220 0.91 -14.37 34.26
N PRO A 221 1.72 -13.91 33.30
CA PRO A 221 1.20 -13.42 32.04
C PRO A 221 0.33 -14.51 31.42
N ASN A 222 -0.96 -14.23 31.28
CA ASN A 222 -1.86 -15.15 30.61
C ASN A 222 -1.64 -15.02 29.11
N PHE A 223 -0.74 -15.84 28.56
CA PHE A 223 -0.46 -15.89 27.12
C PHE A 223 -1.63 -16.48 26.29
N MET A 224 -2.71 -16.90 26.96
CA MET A 224 -3.92 -17.46 26.35
C MET A 224 -5.10 -16.47 26.36
N VAL A 225 -4.87 -15.17 26.51
CA VAL A 225 -5.89 -14.18 26.14
C VAL A 225 -6.07 -14.25 24.63
N GLN A 226 -7.14 -14.91 24.19
CA GLN A 226 -7.52 -14.95 22.79
C GLN A 226 -7.87 -13.53 22.35
N GLY A 227 -7.09 -12.97 21.42
CA GLY A 227 -7.54 -11.83 20.63
C GLY A 227 -8.84 -12.21 19.91
N THR A 228 -9.81 -11.30 19.91
CA THR A 228 -11.09 -11.51 19.24
C THR A 228 -10.91 -11.39 17.72
N GLY A 229 -10.49 -12.49 17.09
CA GLY A 229 -10.41 -12.62 15.62
C GLY A 229 -8.98 -12.78 15.05
N PRO A 230 -8.86 -12.95 13.73
CA PRO A 230 -7.56 -13.04 13.06
C PRO A 230 -6.77 -11.73 13.19
N SER A 231 -5.47 -11.83 13.48
CA SER A 231 -4.58 -10.65 13.53
C SER A 231 -4.48 -10.02 12.14
N LEU A 232 -4.90 -8.76 12.05
CA LEU A 232 -4.83 -7.97 10.82
C LEU A 232 -3.38 -7.68 10.43
N THR A 233 -2.50 -7.51 11.41
CA THR A 233 -1.06 -7.32 11.19
C THR A 233 -0.44 -8.56 10.54
N SER A 234 -0.71 -9.74 11.09
CA SER A 234 -0.24 -11.02 10.52
C SER A 234 -0.82 -11.26 9.12
N HIS A 235 -2.10 -10.96 8.94
CA HIS A 235 -2.76 -11.05 7.64
C HIS A 235 -2.07 -10.18 6.59
N CYS A 236 -1.84 -8.90 6.90
CA CYS A 236 -1.19 -8.00 5.95
C CYS A 236 0.26 -8.38 5.65
N ALA A 237 1.01 -8.90 6.63
CA ALA A 237 2.33 -9.48 6.36
C ALA A 237 2.24 -10.64 5.36
N SER A 238 1.25 -11.53 5.52
CA SER A 238 1.01 -12.65 4.58
C SER A 238 0.61 -12.18 3.18
N VAL A 239 -0.23 -11.15 3.09
CA VAL A 239 -0.64 -10.55 1.81
C VAL A 239 0.57 -9.98 1.09
N THR A 240 1.37 -9.12 1.74
CA THR A 240 2.58 -8.54 1.14
C THR A 240 3.57 -9.60 0.65
N MET A 241 3.78 -10.68 1.41
CA MET A 241 4.64 -11.78 0.95
C MET A 241 4.12 -12.43 -0.34
N ARG A 242 2.80 -12.66 -0.44
CA ARG A 242 2.17 -13.24 -1.63
C ARG A 242 2.19 -12.28 -2.82
N THR A 243 1.93 -11.00 -2.59
CA THR A 243 2.05 -9.92 -3.59
C THR A 243 3.46 -9.92 -4.20
N ASN A 244 4.49 -9.94 -3.35
CA ASN A 244 5.88 -9.96 -3.79
C ASN A 244 6.22 -11.25 -4.58
N ALA A 245 5.74 -12.41 -4.12
CA ALA A 245 5.92 -13.68 -4.83
C ALA A 245 5.18 -13.70 -6.19
N GLY A 246 4.06 -12.97 -6.30
CA GLY A 246 3.26 -12.81 -7.51
C GLY A 246 3.83 -11.80 -8.52
N GLY A 247 4.89 -11.07 -8.17
CA GLY A 247 5.52 -10.08 -9.04
C GLY A 247 4.99 -8.66 -8.90
N GLY A 248 4.20 -8.36 -7.86
CA GLY A 248 3.65 -7.04 -7.58
C GLY A 248 2.17 -7.08 -7.23
N MET A 249 1.60 -5.89 -7.04
CA MET A 249 0.17 -5.71 -6.76
C MET A 249 -0.68 -6.14 -7.95
N THR A 250 -1.82 -6.76 -7.69
CA THR A 250 -2.81 -7.10 -8.70
C THR A 250 -3.28 -5.83 -9.43
N VAL A 251 -3.41 -5.90 -10.75
CA VAL A 251 -4.02 -4.83 -11.55
C VAL A 251 -5.33 -5.32 -12.17
N LEU A 252 -6.13 -4.39 -12.70
CA LEU A 252 -7.45 -4.76 -13.24
C LEU A 252 -7.37 -5.78 -14.39
N ALA A 253 -6.30 -5.71 -15.20
CA ALA A 253 -6.14 -6.54 -16.39
C ALA A 253 -5.82 -8.02 -16.07
N ASP A 254 -5.22 -8.31 -14.91
CA ASP A 254 -4.77 -9.65 -14.53
C ASP A 254 -5.46 -10.18 -13.26
N MET A 255 -6.44 -9.44 -12.73
CA MET A 255 -7.22 -9.85 -11.56
C MET A 255 -7.96 -11.17 -11.81
N THR A 256 -7.46 -12.24 -11.19
CA THR A 256 -8.07 -13.58 -11.19
C THR A 256 -8.73 -13.91 -9.84
N ASP A 257 -8.17 -13.39 -8.75
CA ASP A 257 -8.69 -13.51 -7.40
C ASP A 257 -9.12 -12.13 -6.85
N PRO A 258 -10.43 -11.78 -6.93
CA PRO A 258 -10.93 -10.50 -6.43
C PRO A 258 -10.84 -10.38 -4.90
N ALA A 259 -10.86 -11.49 -4.16
CA ALA A 259 -10.68 -11.45 -2.71
C ALA A 259 -9.23 -11.06 -2.40
N PHE A 260 -8.26 -11.69 -3.04
CA PHE A 260 -6.86 -11.36 -2.85
C PHE A 260 -6.56 -9.91 -3.26
N ALA A 261 -7.06 -9.46 -4.42
CA ALA A 261 -6.88 -8.07 -4.86
C ALA A 261 -7.40 -7.07 -3.80
N LEU A 262 -8.58 -7.30 -3.22
CA LEU A 262 -9.09 -6.42 -2.15
C LEU A 262 -8.26 -6.50 -0.86
N ASN A 263 -7.67 -7.65 -0.53
CA ASN A 263 -6.76 -7.77 0.61
C ASN A 263 -5.48 -6.95 0.40
N GLU A 264 -4.91 -6.98 -0.81
CA GLU A 264 -3.76 -6.15 -1.17
C GLU A 264 -4.08 -4.66 -1.01
N GLN A 265 -5.22 -4.24 -1.57
CA GLN A 265 -5.65 -2.85 -1.48
C GLN A 265 -5.93 -2.40 -0.04
N PHE A 266 -6.49 -3.29 0.80
CA PHE A 266 -6.69 -3.00 2.22
C PHE A 266 -5.38 -2.81 2.96
N CYS A 267 -4.42 -3.71 2.76
CA CYS A 267 -3.14 -3.65 3.47
C CYS A 267 -2.30 -2.43 3.06
N LEU A 268 -2.38 -2.02 1.78
CA LEU A 268 -1.82 -0.76 1.31
C LEU A 268 -2.48 0.45 2.00
N ALA A 269 -3.82 0.52 1.99
CA ALA A 269 -4.56 1.62 2.61
C ALA A 269 -4.33 1.70 4.13
N ARG A 270 -4.30 0.56 4.83
CA ARG A 270 -3.97 0.47 6.26
C ARG A 270 -2.58 1.05 6.53
N GLY A 271 -1.57 0.67 5.75
CA GLY A 271 -0.20 1.17 5.93
C GLY A 271 -0.12 2.70 5.81
N GLN A 272 -0.82 3.27 4.82
CA GLN A 272 -0.88 4.72 4.63
C GLN A 272 -1.67 5.44 5.73
N ALA A 273 -2.77 4.85 6.21
CA ALA A 273 -3.53 5.38 7.34
C ALA A 273 -2.68 5.43 8.63
N VAL A 274 -1.90 4.38 8.89
CA VAL A 274 -0.95 4.33 10.02
C VAL A 274 0.11 5.42 9.90
N ALA A 275 0.79 5.50 8.74
CA ALA A 275 1.83 6.51 8.53
C ALA A 275 1.28 7.95 8.71
N GLN A 276 0.11 8.24 8.14
CA GLN A 276 -0.52 9.55 8.26
C GLN A 276 -0.90 9.90 9.71
N GLY A 277 -1.44 8.94 10.46
CA GLY A 277 -1.80 9.17 11.87
C GLY A 277 -0.58 9.38 12.75
N GLN A 278 0.51 8.63 12.52
CA GLN A 278 1.77 8.83 13.23
C GLN A 278 2.39 10.21 12.95
N ASP A 279 2.34 10.67 11.69
CA ASP A 279 2.79 12.01 11.30
C ASP A 279 2.02 13.13 12.02
N LEU A 280 0.72 12.93 12.23
CA LEU A 280 -0.13 13.86 12.99
C LEU A 280 0.16 13.77 14.49
N ALA A 281 0.32 12.57 15.05
CA ALA A 281 0.62 12.36 16.46
C ALA A 281 1.93 13.04 16.87
N ARG A 282 2.96 13.02 16.01
CA ARG A 282 4.23 13.73 16.26
C ARG A 282 4.10 15.26 16.38
N LYS A 283 3.02 15.83 15.85
CA LYS A 283 2.73 17.28 15.94
C LYS A 283 1.95 17.65 17.20
N VAL A 284 1.47 16.66 17.97
CA VAL A 284 0.75 16.88 19.22
C VAL A 284 1.76 17.17 20.33
N ALA A 285 1.80 18.42 20.79
CA ALA A 285 2.69 18.84 21.87
C ALA A 285 2.13 18.39 23.24
N GLY A 286 3.02 17.98 24.14
CA GLY A 286 2.68 17.74 25.54
C GLY A 286 2.04 16.39 25.86
N LEU A 287 1.95 15.47 24.89
CA LEU A 287 1.48 14.09 25.12
C LEU A 287 2.53 13.09 24.64
N SER A 288 2.77 12.05 25.45
CA SER A 288 3.57 10.90 25.02
C SER A 288 2.78 9.97 24.10
N PRO A 289 3.43 9.09 23.32
CA PRO A 289 2.73 8.09 22.50
C PRO A 289 1.75 7.23 23.30
N ASP A 290 2.10 6.83 24.52
CA ASP A 290 1.22 6.04 25.39
C ASP A 290 0.01 6.83 25.88
N GLN A 291 0.18 8.14 26.13
CA GLN A 291 -0.93 9.02 26.50
C GLN A 291 -1.89 9.23 25.31
N VAL A 292 -1.36 9.38 24.10
CA VAL A 292 -2.17 9.43 22.88
C VAL A 292 -2.94 8.12 22.70
N ALA A 293 -2.27 6.98 22.88
CA ALA A 293 -2.92 5.68 22.76
C ALA A 293 -4.05 5.50 23.79
N ALA A 294 -3.81 5.86 25.05
CA ALA A 294 -4.81 5.80 26.11
C ALA A 294 -6.03 6.72 25.83
N GLN A 295 -5.82 7.88 25.21
CA GLN A 295 -6.92 8.74 24.78
C GLN A 295 -7.75 8.10 23.66
N CYS A 296 -7.08 7.46 22.69
CA CYS A 296 -7.76 6.76 21.60
C CYS A 296 -8.50 5.50 22.05
N ASP A 297 -8.03 4.80 23.08
CA ASP A 297 -8.73 3.65 23.68
C ASP A 297 -10.12 4.05 24.21
N GLY A 298 -10.30 5.31 24.64
CA GLY A 298 -11.60 5.84 25.06
C GLY A 298 -12.62 6.00 23.93
N LEU A 299 -12.19 6.01 22.67
CA LEU A 299 -13.08 6.17 21.52
C LEU A 299 -13.84 4.89 21.17
N GLY A 300 -13.23 3.72 21.39
CA GLY A 300 -13.79 2.43 21.02
C GLY A 300 -15.19 2.19 21.61
N PRO A 301 -15.35 2.26 22.95
CA PRO A 301 -16.66 2.08 23.58
C PRO A 301 -17.72 3.09 23.15
N LEU A 302 -17.31 4.31 22.77
CA LEU A 302 -18.24 5.37 22.34
C LEU A 302 -18.81 5.12 20.93
N LEU A 303 -18.09 4.37 20.09
CA LEU A 303 -18.48 4.09 18.71
C LEU A 303 -18.87 2.63 18.49
N ALA A 304 -18.78 1.77 19.51
CA ALA A 304 -19.01 0.33 19.42
C ALA A 304 -20.37 -0.02 18.80
N ASP A 305 -21.45 0.69 19.16
CA ASP A 305 -22.79 0.45 18.60
C ASP A 305 -22.83 0.75 17.09
N HIS A 306 -22.11 1.76 16.63
CA HIS A 306 -22.02 2.10 15.20
C HIS A 306 -21.16 1.10 14.44
N VAL A 307 -20.07 0.60 15.05
CA VAL A 307 -19.22 -0.45 14.48
C VAL A 307 -20.00 -1.77 14.37
N ALA A 308 -20.74 -2.16 15.41
CA ALA A 308 -21.63 -3.33 15.37
C ALA A 308 -22.74 -3.18 14.33
N GLY A 309 -23.27 -1.97 14.17
CA GLY A 309 -24.28 -1.63 13.15
C GLY A 309 -23.86 -1.94 11.71
N LEU A 310 -22.56 -1.92 11.40
CA LEU A 310 -22.04 -2.17 10.04
C LEU A 310 -22.47 -3.51 9.46
N SER A 311 -22.63 -4.54 10.29
CA SER A 311 -22.99 -5.88 9.83
C SER A 311 -24.49 -6.06 9.57
N VAL A 312 -25.32 -5.08 9.95
CA VAL A 312 -26.79 -5.22 9.96
C VAL A 312 -27.56 -4.00 9.44
N GLN A 313 -26.89 -2.86 9.24
CA GLN A 313 -27.49 -1.61 8.76
C GLN A 313 -26.87 -1.16 7.43
N SER A 314 -27.59 -0.30 6.71
CA SER A 314 -27.04 0.36 5.51
C SER A 314 -26.02 1.44 5.89
N PRO A 315 -25.11 1.83 4.97
CA PRO A 315 -24.17 2.92 5.23
C PRO A 315 -24.83 4.22 5.71
N ASP A 316 -25.97 4.61 5.11
CA ASP A 316 -26.70 5.82 5.48
C ASP A 316 -27.20 5.78 6.93
N ALA A 317 -27.73 4.64 7.37
CA ALA A 317 -28.24 4.48 8.73
C ALA A 317 -27.11 4.54 9.77
N VAL A 318 -25.96 3.89 9.49
CA VAL A 318 -24.77 3.98 10.36
C VAL A 318 -24.25 5.40 10.42
N LEU A 319 -24.10 6.07 9.27
CA LEU A 319 -23.60 7.43 9.20
C LEU A 319 -24.54 8.45 9.83
N GLN A 320 -25.86 8.23 9.81
CA GLN A 320 -26.81 9.06 10.55
C GLN A 320 -26.50 9.02 12.06
N GLY A 321 -26.25 7.83 12.61
CA GLY A 321 -25.86 7.67 14.02
C GLY A 321 -24.53 8.37 14.33
N VAL A 322 -23.51 8.15 13.50
CA VAL A 322 -22.19 8.75 13.69
C VAL A 322 -22.25 10.29 13.53
N ASN A 323 -23.06 10.81 12.61
CA ASN A 323 -23.30 12.25 12.48
C ASN A 323 -23.93 12.86 13.74
N ALA A 324 -24.85 12.14 14.39
CA ALA A 324 -25.41 12.58 15.67
C ALA A 324 -24.34 12.59 16.78
N PHE A 325 -23.46 11.59 16.81
CA PHE A 325 -22.30 11.60 17.71
C PHE A 325 -21.39 12.81 17.46
N VAL A 326 -21.04 13.09 16.21
CA VAL A 326 -20.21 14.25 15.83
C VAL A 326 -20.83 15.55 16.32
N GLN A 327 -22.14 15.75 16.10
CA GLN A 327 -22.87 16.94 16.55
C GLN A 327 -22.89 17.10 18.08
N ASN A 328 -22.94 15.99 18.81
CA ASN A 328 -22.99 15.98 20.27
C ASN A 328 -21.63 15.95 20.95
N SER A 329 -20.53 15.76 20.20
CA SER A 329 -19.17 15.65 20.75
C SER A 329 -18.66 16.95 21.40
N GLY A 330 -19.23 18.10 21.03
CA GLY A 330 -18.76 19.42 21.46
C GLY A 330 -17.39 19.81 20.88
N MET A 331 -16.79 19.00 20.00
CA MET A 331 -15.50 19.27 19.37
C MET A 331 -15.65 19.96 18.01
N PRO A 332 -14.76 20.90 17.64
CA PRO A 332 -14.69 21.44 16.29
C PRO A 332 -14.46 20.31 15.26
N PRO A 333 -15.18 20.28 14.13
CA PRO A 333 -15.08 19.20 13.13
C PRO A 333 -13.65 18.91 12.65
N GLY A 334 -12.85 19.96 12.40
CA GLY A 334 -11.45 19.80 11.97
C GLY A 334 -10.55 19.22 13.05
N GLN A 335 -10.82 19.53 14.33
CA GLN A 335 -10.09 18.93 15.46
C GLN A 335 -10.46 17.46 15.61
N LEU A 336 -11.75 17.13 15.52
CA LEU A 336 -12.24 15.75 15.60
C LEU A 336 -11.69 14.90 14.45
N ALA A 337 -11.60 15.45 13.23
CA ALA A 337 -10.97 14.77 12.09
C ALA A 337 -9.49 14.47 12.34
N GLY A 338 -8.75 15.43 12.92
CA GLY A 338 -7.35 15.22 13.31
C GLY A 338 -7.20 14.12 14.36
N THR A 339 -8.04 14.15 15.40
CA THR A 339 -8.08 13.10 16.45
C THR A 339 -8.41 11.73 15.86
N ALA A 340 -9.42 11.66 14.99
CA ALA A 340 -9.81 10.41 14.34
C ALA A 340 -8.67 9.83 13.47
N LYS A 341 -7.91 10.62 12.71
CA LYS A 341 -6.74 10.12 11.96
C LYS A 341 -5.64 9.54 12.87
N ILE A 342 -5.38 10.20 13.99
CA ILE A 342 -4.41 9.70 14.99
C ILE A 342 -4.92 8.38 15.58
N CYS A 343 -6.19 8.34 16.00
CA CYS A 343 -6.78 7.14 16.61
C CYS A 343 -6.97 6.00 15.62
N LEU A 344 -7.16 6.28 14.33
CA LEU A 344 -7.16 5.27 13.27
C LEU A 344 -5.80 4.53 13.22
N SER A 345 -4.69 5.28 13.27
CA SER A 345 -3.35 4.68 13.35
C SER A 345 -3.16 3.88 14.63
N VAL A 346 -3.53 4.43 15.79
CA VAL A 346 -3.41 3.72 17.08
C VAL A 346 -4.24 2.43 17.07
N GLY A 347 -5.47 2.48 16.54
CA GLY A 347 -6.36 1.33 16.43
C GLY A 347 -5.76 0.23 15.55
N TYR A 348 -5.12 0.60 14.43
CA TYR A 348 -4.41 -0.37 13.60
C TYR A 348 -3.14 -0.93 14.24
N ASP A 349 -2.34 -0.11 14.91
CA ASP A 349 -1.09 -0.51 15.55
C ASP A 349 -1.33 -1.44 16.76
N ARG A 350 -2.41 -1.18 17.52
CA ARG A 350 -2.79 -1.96 18.72
C ARG A 350 -3.82 -3.05 18.44
N GLU A 351 -4.17 -3.26 17.17
CA GLU A 351 -5.23 -4.17 16.73
C GLU A 351 -6.60 -3.94 17.43
N SER A 352 -6.90 -2.70 17.82
CA SER A 352 -8.19 -2.29 18.39
C SER A 352 -9.12 -1.87 17.26
N MET A 353 -9.90 -2.84 16.74
CA MET A 353 -10.73 -2.63 15.56
C MET A 353 -11.90 -1.68 15.82
N ASP A 354 -12.49 -1.65 17.01
CA ASP A 354 -13.54 -0.68 17.33
C ASP A 354 -13.01 0.76 17.23
N VAL A 355 -11.78 0.99 17.69
CA VAL A 355 -11.10 2.29 17.56
C VAL A 355 -10.77 2.59 16.11
N ALA A 356 -10.21 1.63 15.36
CA ALA A 356 -9.84 1.84 13.96
C ALA A 356 -11.07 2.11 13.08
N ILE A 357 -12.07 1.22 13.12
CA ILE A 357 -13.29 1.31 12.32
C ILE A 357 -14.11 2.53 12.76
N GLY A 358 -14.26 2.76 14.06
CA GLY A 358 -14.94 3.94 14.59
C GLY A 358 -14.28 5.24 14.13
N SER A 359 -12.94 5.31 14.14
CA SER A 359 -12.21 6.47 13.62
C SER A 359 -12.44 6.67 12.12
N ALA A 360 -12.44 5.60 11.31
CA ALA A 360 -12.78 5.70 9.90
C ALA A 360 -14.22 6.20 9.68
N LEU A 361 -15.18 5.74 10.48
CA LEU A 361 -16.56 6.22 10.45
C LEU A 361 -16.68 7.71 10.77
N LEU A 362 -15.93 8.20 11.77
CA LEU A 362 -15.87 9.64 12.07
C LEU A 362 -15.33 10.43 10.87
N MET A 363 -14.28 9.95 10.20
CA MET A 363 -13.74 10.61 9.01
C MET A 363 -14.78 10.73 7.91
N VAL A 364 -15.54 9.66 7.65
CA VAL A 364 -16.60 9.65 6.63
C VAL A 364 -17.74 10.61 6.99
N ALA A 365 -18.15 10.62 8.26
CA ALA A 365 -19.18 11.53 8.78
C ALA A 365 -18.75 13.00 8.70
N LEU A 366 -17.46 13.28 8.91
CA LEU A 366 -16.86 14.63 8.83
C LEU A 366 -16.61 15.11 7.39
N GLY A 367 -17.02 14.32 6.38
CA GLY A 367 -16.92 14.68 4.97
C GLY A 367 -15.67 14.17 4.26
N GLU A 368 -14.75 13.50 4.96
CA GLU A 368 -13.61 12.81 4.33
C GLU A 368 -14.04 11.43 3.83
N ARG A 369 -14.96 11.44 2.86
CA ARG A 369 -15.69 10.25 2.37
C ARG A 369 -14.79 9.14 1.81
N VAL A 370 -13.57 9.45 1.39
CA VAL A 370 -12.57 8.48 0.89
C VAL A 370 -12.23 7.42 1.96
N TYR A 371 -12.30 7.75 3.26
CA TYR A 371 -12.07 6.78 4.34
C TYR A 371 -13.13 5.68 4.43
N ALA A 372 -14.26 5.79 3.70
CA ALA A 372 -15.26 4.73 3.60
C ALA A 372 -14.69 3.46 2.98
N GLU A 373 -13.59 3.56 2.23
CA GLU A 373 -12.88 2.41 1.66
C GLU A 373 -12.38 1.46 2.76
N LEU A 374 -11.84 1.99 3.86
CA LEU A 374 -11.39 1.18 5.00
C LEU A 374 -12.56 0.42 5.63
N VAL A 375 -13.71 1.08 5.78
CA VAL A 375 -14.94 0.46 6.29
C VAL A 375 -15.40 -0.68 5.37
N GLY A 376 -15.37 -0.45 4.05
CA GLY A 376 -15.65 -1.48 3.05
C GLY A 376 -14.70 -2.67 3.15
N HIS A 377 -13.41 -2.44 3.39
CA HIS A 377 -12.44 -3.51 3.59
C HIS A 377 -12.69 -4.32 4.86
N HIS A 378 -12.88 -3.66 6.00
CA HIS A 378 -13.20 -4.32 7.27
C HIS A 378 -14.46 -5.20 7.15
N LEU A 379 -15.52 -4.64 6.55
CA LEU A 379 -16.80 -5.34 6.39
C LEU A 379 -16.74 -6.44 5.33
N GLY A 380 -15.98 -6.25 4.24
CA GLY A 380 -15.84 -7.24 3.18
C GLY A 380 -14.95 -8.43 3.58
N GLN A 381 -13.95 -8.19 4.44
CA GLN A 381 -12.91 -9.17 4.77
C GLN A 381 -13.06 -9.76 6.19
N GLY A 382 -13.89 -9.16 7.04
CA GLY A 382 -14.23 -9.71 8.37
C GLY A 382 -13.20 -9.39 9.46
N PHE A 383 -12.55 -8.23 9.39
CA PHE A 383 -11.64 -7.76 10.45
C PHE A 383 -12.37 -6.80 11.38
N GLY A 384 -12.61 -7.21 12.63
CA GLY A 384 -13.29 -6.39 13.64
C GLY A 384 -14.81 -6.35 13.55
N VAL A 385 -15.39 -6.84 12.46
CA VAL A 385 -16.84 -6.94 12.25
C VAL A 385 -17.18 -8.25 11.56
N THR A 386 -18.45 -8.66 11.60
CA THR A 386 -18.90 -9.86 10.87
C THR A 386 -18.87 -9.56 9.37
N PRO A 387 -18.27 -10.44 8.54
CA PRO A 387 -18.11 -10.16 7.12
C PRO A 387 -19.47 -10.09 6.40
N ARG A 388 -19.68 -9.00 5.65
CA ARG A 388 -20.86 -8.73 4.82
C ARG A 388 -20.43 -8.09 3.48
N PRO A 389 -19.94 -8.89 2.51
CA PRO A 389 -19.51 -8.37 1.21
C PRO A 389 -20.59 -7.58 0.47
N ASP A 390 -21.86 -7.93 0.69
CA ASP A 390 -23.03 -7.25 0.14
C ASP A 390 -23.19 -5.82 0.69
N LEU A 391 -23.01 -5.63 2.01
CA LEU A 391 -23.05 -4.32 2.64
C LEU A 391 -21.75 -3.53 2.44
N ALA A 392 -20.62 -4.21 2.25
CA ALA A 392 -19.33 -3.60 1.97
C ALA A 392 -19.33 -2.81 0.64
N LEU A 393 -20.10 -3.25 -0.36
CA LEU A 393 -20.19 -2.57 -1.66
C LEU A 393 -20.64 -1.11 -1.52
N GLY A 394 -21.64 -0.84 -0.68
CA GLY A 394 -22.11 0.52 -0.43
C GLY A 394 -21.04 1.44 0.19
N TRP A 395 -20.14 0.90 0.99
CA TRP A 395 -19.02 1.65 1.55
C TRP A 395 -17.92 1.94 0.52
N TYR A 396 -17.61 0.97 -0.36
CA TYR A 396 -16.73 1.23 -1.50
C TYR A 396 -17.33 2.29 -2.43
N ASP A 397 -18.63 2.24 -2.73
CA ASP A 397 -19.28 3.22 -3.60
C ASP A 397 -19.23 4.64 -3.03
N ILE A 398 -19.36 4.81 -1.70
CA ILE A 398 -19.17 6.12 -1.05
C ILE A 398 -17.75 6.64 -1.27
N ALA A 399 -16.73 5.82 -1.05
CA ALA A 399 -15.33 6.25 -1.19
C ALA A 399 -14.99 6.55 -2.65
N LEU A 400 -15.32 5.63 -3.56
CA LEU A 400 -14.99 5.74 -4.97
C LEU A 400 -15.80 6.84 -5.67
N GLY A 401 -17.07 7.02 -5.30
CA GLY A 401 -17.90 8.12 -5.78
C GLY A 401 -17.38 9.49 -5.32
N ALA A 402 -16.78 9.58 -4.12
CA ALA A 402 -16.11 10.80 -3.68
C ALA A 402 -14.89 11.12 -4.57
N LEU A 403 -14.09 10.14 -4.95
CA LEU A 403 -12.96 10.33 -5.87
C LEU A 403 -13.43 10.77 -7.26
N GLU A 404 -14.49 10.17 -7.78
CA GLU A 404 -15.08 10.54 -9.08
C GLU A 404 -15.62 11.97 -9.12
N THR A 405 -16.05 12.48 -7.96
CA THR A 405 -16.56 13.85 -7.81
C THR A 405 -15.47 14.85 -7.41
N GLY A 406 -14.20 14.43 -7.40
CA GLY A 406 -13.03 15.30 -7.25
C GLY A 406 -12.45 15.38 -5.83
N ALA A 407 -12.81 14.45 -4.93
CA ALA A 407 -12.12 14.33 -3.64
C ALA A 407 -10.66 13.94 -3.85
N ILE A 408 -9.79 14.43 -2.96
CA ILE A 408 -8.36 14.10 -2.98
C ILE A 408 -8.17 12.65 -2.55
N PRO A 409 -7.49 11.80 -3.34
CA PRO A 409 -7.17 10.44 -2.92
C PRO A 409 -6.26 10.45 -1.70
N VAL A 410 -6.66 9.72 -0.67
CA VAL A 410 -5.89 9.56 0.58
C VAL A 410 -5.04 8.29 0.54
N PHE A 411 -5.53 7.26 -0.17
CA PHE A 411 -4.86 5.98 -0.34
C PHE A 411 -4.36 5.83 -1.78
N ALA A 412 -3.08 5.51 -1.92
CA ALA A 412 -2.36 5.35 -3.20
C ALA A 412 -2.69 6.46 -4.22
N PRO A 413 -2.41 7.74 -3.88
CA PRO A 413 -2.78 8.88 -4.73
C PRO A 413 -2.11 8.86 -6.11
N ASP A 414 -1.04 8.07 -6.25
CA ASP A 414 -0.26 7.80 -7.45
C ASP A 414 -0.85 6.69 -8.34
N GLN A 415 -1.91 6.01 -7.91
CA GLN A 415 -2.52 4.88 -8.62
C GLN A 415 -3.97 5.18 -9.06
N PRO A 416 -4.20 5.97 -10.11
CA PRO A 416 -5.55 6.37 -10.54
C PRO A 416 -6.44 5.17 -10.96
N GLU A 417 -5.83 4.09 -11.45
CA GLU A 417 -6.52 2.85 -11.85
C GLU A 417 -7.06 2.03 -10.68
N ARG A 418 -6.58 2.29 -9.46
CA ARG A 418 -6.93 1.55 -8.24
C ARG A 418 -8.42 1.55 -7.95
N SER A 419 -9.09 2.68 -8.19
CA SER A 419 -10.53 2.82 -7.98
C SER A 419 -11.32 1.84 -8.84
N ALA A 420 -10.91 1.64 -10.10
CA ALA A 420 -11.54 0.69 -11.00
C ALA A 420 -11.29 -0.77 -10.58
N LEU A 421 -10.09 -1.07 -10.09
CA LEU A 421 -9.76 -2.39 -9.54
C LEU A 421 -10.63 -2.74 -8.32
N ILE A 422 -10.70 -1.85 -7.32
CA ILE A 422 -11.50 -2.06 -6.10
C ILE A 422 -12.96 -2.30 -6.46
N ARG A 423 -13.52 -1.46 -7.34
CA ARG A 423 -14.91 -1.61 -7.79
C ARG A 423 -15.14 -2.93 -8.50
N ALA A 424 -14.25 -3.31 -9.42
CA ALA A 424 -14.37 -4.57 -10.14
C ALA A 424 -14.29 -5.78 -9.19
N ALA A 425 -13.34 -5.77 -8.25
CA ALA A 425 -13.14 -6.83 -7.28
C ALA A 425 -14.34 -6.97 -6.34
N ALA A 426 -14.83 -5.87 -5.78
CA ALA A 426 -15.98 -5.86 -4.87
C ALA A 426 -17.25 -6.39 -5.56
N ASN A 427 -17.53 -5.94 -6.78
CA ASN A 427 -18.67 -6.43 -7.55
C ASN A 427 -18.58 -7.93 -7.87
N GLN A 428 -17.38 -8.44 -8.19
CA GLN A 428 -17.20 -9.88 -8.43
C GLN A 428 -17.42 -10.71 -7.16
N LEU A 429 -17.03 -10.24 -5.98
CA LEU A 429 -17.29 -10.95 -4.73
C LEU A 429 -18.77 -11.02 -4.39
N VAL A 430 -19.50 -9.93 -4.58
CA VAL A 430 -20.97 -9.92 -4.40
C VAL A 430 -21.64 -10.83 -5.44
N GLY A 431 -21.21 -10.80 -6.70
CA GLY A 431 -21.74 -11.68 -7.74
C GLY A 431 -21.51 -13.18 -7.47
N ARG A 432 -20.35 -13.54 -6.89
CA ARG A 432 -20.07 -14.91 -6.43
C ARG A 432 -20.91 -15.29 -5.20
N GLY A 433 -21.13 -14.37 -4.27
CA GLY A 433 -22.01 -14.57 -3.11
C GLY A 433 -23.50 -14.69 -3.49
N GLY A 434 -23.94 -13.96 -4.52
CA GLY A 434 -25.30 -14.03 -5.07
C GLY A 434 -25.59 -15.33 -5.81
N ALA A 435 -24.61 -15.88 -6.53
CA ALA A 435 -24.73 -17.18 -7.21
C ALA A 435 -24.86 -18.37 -6.22
N GLY A 436 -24.40 -18.20 -4.98
CA GLY A 436 -24.61 -19.17 -3.88
C GLY A 436 -25.86 -18.92 -3.03
N ALA A 437 -26.48 -17.74 -3.13
CA ALA A 437 -27.65 -17.35 -2.35
C ALA A 437 -28.98 -17.45 -3.12
N SER A 438 -28.94 -17.73 -4.43
CA SER A 438 -30.12 -17.95 -5.26
C SER A 438 -30.36 -19.43 -5.59
N GLN A 439 -30.30 -20.33 -4.60
CA GLN A 439 -30.99 -21.63 -4.64
C GLN A 439 -31.58 -21.92 -3.26
N GLY A 440 -32.69 -21.25 -2.99
CA GLY A 440 -33.40 -21.39 -1.72
C GLY A 440 -34.62 -20.48 -1.68
N ILE A 441 -35.51 -20.59 -2.67
CA ILE A 441 -36.89 -20.13 -2.47
C ILE A 441 -37.48 -21.10 -1.44
N ALA A 442 -37.31 -20.76 -0.16
CA ALA A 442 -38.05 -21.36 0.91
C ALA A 442 -39.53 -21.04 0.66
N GLN A 443 -40.28 -22.09 0.31
CA GLN A 443 -41.74 -22.07 0.37
C GLN A 443 -42.15 -21.62 1.78
N PRO A 444 -43.16 -20.74 1.92
CA PRO A 444 -43.62 -20.33 3.24
C PRO A 444 -44.29 -21.54 3.91
N THR A 445 -43.60 -22.15 4.87
CA THR A 445 -44.21 -23.12 5.77
C THR A 445 -45.20 -22.38 6.66
N GLY A 446 -46.48 -22.62 6.40
CA GLY A 446 -47.58 -22.11 7.22
C GLY A 446 -47.45 -22.55 8.68
N VAL A 447 -47.81 -21.63 9.57
CA VAL A 447 -47.89 -21.85 11.01
C VAL A 447 -49.03 -22.85 11.30
N PRO A 448 -48.81 -23.94 12.06
CA PRO A 448 -49.91 -24.83 12.43
C PRO A 448 -50.84 -24.16 13.45
N ASN A 449 -52.09 -23.94 13.04
CA ASN A 449 -53.19 -23.48 13.88
C ASN A 449 -53.77 -24.66 14.66
N PHE A 450 -53.62 -24.68 15.99
CA PHE A 450 -54.29 -25.65 16.85
C PHE A 450 -55.69 -25.14 17.22
N GLY A 451 -56.67 -25.46 16.39
CA GLY A 451 -58.09 -25.32 16.75
C GLY A 451 -58.56 -26.53 17.56
N ILE A 452 -59.00 -26.28 18.79
CA ILE A 452 -59.73 -27.26 19.62
C ILE A 452 -61.21 -27.20 19.20
N PRO A 453 -61.84 -28.31 18.77
CA PRO A 453 -63.27 -28.32 18.49
C PRO A 453 -64.09 -28.44 19.78
N ASN A 454 -65.19 -27.68 19.85
CA ASN A 454 -66.28 -27.88 20.82
C ASN A 454 -67.09 -29.14 20.50
#